data_AF-A0A2T1D7J1-F1
#
_entry.id   AF-A0A2T1D7J1-F1
#
_cell.length_a   1.000
_cell.length_b   1.000
_cell.length_c   1.000
_cell.angle_alpha   90.00
_cell.angle_beta   90.00
_cell.angle_gamma   90.00
#
_symmetry.space_group_name_H-M   'P 1'
#
loop_
_entity.id
_entity.type
_entity.pdbx_description
1 polymer ?
#
loop_
_entity_poly.entity_id
_entity_poly.type
_entity_poly.pdbx_seq_one_letter_code
_entity_poly.pdbx_strand_id
1 'polypeptide(L)'
;MHTDILTLQAFLLALAQIDGILPTELHQQIHALGTAIAHDEPDVAERIRHLVTQHDRLHQLYQDAYDRLQRQSPNQERAQALFTTSRTPLLTWKEIAVPVLTADDFRSAARHLLKRMTRQRSSASGAERVFLVSLQQAVSELDAHSIAVLQALEKRPLTVKGLGYVTGHSQEQAQQLMQELCQAGYIDRTTSNILHKVFPALGRNLQQTCENFDLDTYFTLTARGHFLLHPVITFGQQIGGIL
;
A
#
# COMPACT_ATOMS: atom_id res chain seq x y z
N MET A 1 25.18 6.62 -8.74
CA MET A 1 23.90 6.84 -9.45
C MET A 1 22.98 5.62 -9.46
N HIS A 2 23.36 4.44 -9.97
CA HIS A 2 22.46 3.26 -9.95
C HIS A 2 22.19 2.75 -8.51
N THR A 3 23.21 2.74 -7.66
CA THR A 3 23.14 2.31 -6.25
C THR A 3 22.24 3.21 -5.39
N ASP A 4 22.13 4.49 -5.75
CA ASP A 4 21.38 5.49 -4.98
C ASP A 4 19.87 5.32 -5.19
N ILE A 5 19.48 5.00 -6.44
CA ILE A 5 18.09 4.71 -6.81
C ILE A 5 17.62 3.41 -6.16
N LEU A 6 18.44 2.35 -6.19
CA LEU A 6 18.10 1.07 -5.56
C LEU A 6 17.91 1.22 -4.04
N THR A 7 18.79 1.99 -3.40
CA THR A 7 18.71 2.31 -1.96
C THR A 7 17.40 3.03 -1.64
N LEU A 8 17.03 4.02 -2.44
CA LEU A 8 15.78 4.76 -2.28
C LEU A 8 14.55 3.87 -2.50
N GLN A 9 14.54 3.03 -3.54
CA GLN A 9 13.44 2.11 -3.82
C GLN A 9 13.22 1.13 -2.67
N ALA A 10 14.29 0.48 -2.21
CA ALA A 10 14.21 -0.45 -1.08
C ALA A 10 13.66 0.23 0.17
N PHE A 11 14.09 1.47 0.43
CA PHE A 11 13.60 2.26 1.54
C PHE A 11 12.10 2.58 1.44
N LEU A 12 11.62 3.03 0.27
CA LEU A 12 10.19 3.28 0.05
C LEU A 12 9.35 2.01 0.22
N LEU A 13 9.84 0.86 -0.24
CA LEU A 13 9.17 -0.44 -0.05
C LEU A 13 9.12 -0.83 1.42
N ALA A 14 10.19 -0.59 2.18
CA ALA A 14 10.23 -0.86 3.61
C ALA A 14 9.22 0.01 4.36
N LEU A 15 9.16 1.31 4.04
CA LEU A 15 8.18 2.23 4.64
C LEU A 15 6.73 1.84 4.34
N ALA A 16 6.45 1.34 3.14
CA ALA A 16 5.12 0.85 2.78
C ALA A 16 4.68 -0.37 3.63
N GLN A 17 5.65 -1.19 4.06
CA GLN A 17 5.43 -2.43 4.85
C GLN A 17 5.43 -2.21 6.36
N ILE A 18 5.88 -1.06 6.86
CA ILE A 18 5.86 -0.79 8.32
C ILE A 18 4.41 -0.76 8.82
N ASP A 19 4.12 -1.57 9.85
CA ASP A 19 2.87 -1.52 10.61
C ASP A 19 3.06 -0.76 11.92
N GLY A 20 2.08 0.08 12.26
CA GLY A 20 2.02 0.78 13.53
C GLY A 20 2.52 2.23 13.48
N ILE A 21 2.34 2.94 14.60
CA ILE A 21 2.76 4.32 14.76
C ILE A 21 4.28 4.35 14.89
N LEU A 22 4.95 5.04 13.98
CA LEU A 22 6.39 5.24 14.05
C LEU A 22 6.73 6.19 15.21
N PRO A 23 7.87 5.98 15.90
CA PRO A 23 8.37 6.95 16.85
C PRO A 23 8.49 8.33 16.19
N THR A 24 8.09 9.38 16.91
CA THR A 24 8.07 10.77 16.38
C THR A 24 9.44 11.18 15.83
N GLU A 25 10.52 10.75 16.48
CA GLU A 25 11.88 11.02 16.03
C GLU A 25 12.18 10.39 14.66
N LEU A 26 11.82 9.12 14.47
CA LEU A 26 11.98 8.44 13.19
C LEU A 26 11.11 9.10 12.11
N HIS A 27 9.89 9.50 12.45
CA HIS A 27 9.01 10.23 11.54
C HIS A 27 9.65 11.55 11.07
N GLN A 28 10.22 12.33 11.98
CA GLN A 28 10.93 13.58 11.66
C GLN A 28 12.16 13.35 10.78
N GLN A 29 12.92 12.29 11.06
CA GLN A 29 14.10 11.93 10.26
C GLN A 29 13.71 11.51 8.82
N ILE A 30 12.62 10.75 8.66
CA ILE A 30 12.08 10.38 7.34
C ILE A 30 11.59 11.64 6.60
N HIS A 31 10.86 12.52 7.27
CA HIS A 31 10.40 13.78 6.68
C HIS A 31 11.58 14.65 6.21
N ALA A 32 12.64 14.74 7.02
CA ALA A 32 13.86 15.45 6.67
C ALA A 32 14.58 14.86 5.43
N LEU A 33 14.54 13.53 5.26
CA LEU A 33 15.02 12.88 4.04
C LEU A 33 14.17 13.24 2.82
N GLY A 34 12.84 13.29 2.98
CA GLY A 34 11.93 13.75 1.93
C GLY A 34 12.23 15.18 1.49
N THR A 35 12.54 16.06 2.45
CA THR A 35 12.93 17.45 2.17
C THR A 35 14.31 17.53 1.51
N ALA A 36 15.28 16.73 1.94
CA ALA A 36 16.61 16.66 1.33
C ALA A 36 16.55 16.24 -0.14
N ILE A 37 15.73 15.22 -0.46
CA ILE A 37 15.47 14.79 -1.84
C ILE A 37 14.76 15.90 -2.64
N ALA A 38 13.82 16.62 -2.01
CA ALA A 38 13.14 17.74 -2.66
C ALA A 38 14.10 18.88 -3.07
N HIS A 39 15.21 19.06 -2.34
CA HIS A 39 16.23 20.08 -2.60
C HIS A 39 17.48 19.55 -3.32
N ASP A 40 17.46 18.30 -3.79
CA ASP A 40 18.58 17.65 -4.49
C ASP A 40 19.89 17.65 -3.65
N GLU A 41 19.77 17.50 -2.33
CA GLU A 41 20.92 17.40 -1.44
C GLU A 41 21.78 16.16 -1.78
N PRO A 42 23.12 16.27 -1.71
CA PRO A 42 23.99 15.11 -1.82
C PRO A 42 23.83 14.17 -0.61
N ASP A 43 24.35 12.94 -0.73
CA ASP A 43 24.47 11.97 0.37
C ASP A 43 23.16 11.43 0.98
N VAL A 44 22.03 11.63 0.30
CA VAL A 44 20.74 11.05 0.72
C VAL A 44 20.82 9.53 0.91
N ALA A 45 21.52 8.81 0.03
CA ALA A 45 21.66 7.36 0.12
C ALA A 45 22.41 6.91 1.38
N GLU A 46 23.46 7.64 1.78
CA GLU A 46 24.20 7.38 3.03
C GLU A 46 23.32 7.68 4.25
N ARG A 47 22.57 8.79 4.24
CA ARG A 47 21.63 9.14 5.31
C ARG A 47 20.53 8.10 5.47
N ILE A 48 20.00 7.55 4.37
CA ILE A 48 19.04 6.44 4.39
C ILE A 48 19.67 5.22 5.05
N ARG A 49 20.89 4.81 4.66
CA ARG A 49 21.55 3.64 5.26
C ARG A 49 21.75 3.81 6.76
N HIS A 50 22.23 4.98 7.18
CA HIS A 50 22.43 5.28 8.58
C HIS A 50 21.12 5.21 9.37
N LEU A 51 20.06 5.85 8.87
CA LEU A 51 18.73 5.82 9.47
C LEU A 51 18.20 4.39 9.61
N VAL A 52 18.31 3.61 8.55
CA VAL A 52 17.82 2.23 8.52
C VAL A 52 18.58 1.36 9.55
N THR A 53 19.90 1.53 9.71
CA THR A 53 20.68 0.77 10.69
C THR A 53 20.40 1.12 12.15
N GLN A 54 19.79 2.28 12.43
CA GLN A 54 19.43 2.69 13.79
C GLN A 54 18.13 2.05 14.28
N HIS A 55 17.37 1.41 13.39
CA HIS A 55 16.05 0.88 13.69
C HIS A 55 15.90 -0.56 13.20
N ASP A 56 16.02 -1.54 14.10
CA ASP A 56 16.05 -2.98 13.79
C ASP A 56 14.93 -3.44 12.83
N ARG A 57 13.69 -3.04 13.11
CA ARG A 57 12.53 -3.43 12.28
C ARG A 57 12.59 -2.82 10.88
N LEU A 58 12.96 -1.54 10.78
CA LEU A 58 13.12 -0.86 9.50
C LEU A 58 14.32 -1.44 8.73
N HIS A 59 15.39 -1.83 9.43
CA HIS A 59 16.55 -2.51 8.87
C HIS A 59 16.18 -3.82 8.19
N GLN A 60 15.43 -4.68 8.87
CA GLN A 60 14.96 -5.96 8.33
C GLN A 60 14.13 -5.76 7.06
N LEU A 61 13.10 -4.90 7.13
CA LEU A 61 12.22 -4.62 5.99
C LEU A 61 12.98 -4.03 4.80
N TYR A 62 13.97 -3.17 5.07
CA TYR A 62 14.84 -2.61 4.06
C TYR A 62 15.71 -3.67 3.40
N GLN A 63 16.38 -4.53 4.18
CA GLN A 63 17.22 -5.60 3.64
C GLN A 63 16.41 -6.55 2.76
N ASP A 64 15.24 -6.98 3.24
CA ASP A 64 14.35 -7.84 2.47
C ASP A 64 13.90 -7.19 1.15
N ALA A 65 13.60 -5.89 1.18
CA ALA A 65 13.25 -5.14 -0.03
C ALA A 65 14.46 -4.98 -0.97
N TYR A 66 15.64 -4.69 -0.42
CA TYR A 66 16.86 -4.50 -1.18
C TYR A 66 17.28 -5.78 -1.91
N ASP A 67 17.31 -6.90 -1.20
CA ASP A 67 17.64 -8.22 -1.76
C ASP A 67 16.64 -8.67 -2.81
N ARG A 68 15.34 -8.34 -2.62
CA ARG A 68 14.30 -8.60 -3.63
C ARG A 68 14.58 -7.81 -4.91
N LEU A 69 14.83 -6.51 -4.80
CA LEU A 69 15.11 -5.65 -5.96
C LEU A 69 16.43 -6.05 -6.66
N GLN A 70 17.48 -6.34 -5.90
CA GLN A 70 18.78 -6.75 -6.46
C GLN A 70 18.67 -8.06 -7.26
N ARG A 71 17.88 -9.03 -6.78
CA ARG A 71 17.58 -10.26 -7.53
C ARG A 71 16.81 -10.02 -8.83
N GLN A 72 16.06 -8.92 -8.92
CA GLN A 72 15.29 -8.55 -10.11
C GLN A 72 16.11 -7.73 -11.13
N SER A 73 17.15 -7.01 -10.70
CA SER A 73 18.01 -6.18 -11.57
C SER A 73 18.67 -6.89 -12.77
N PRO A 74 19.27 -8.09 -12.67
CA PRO A 74 19.93 -8.71 -13.83
C PRO A 74 18.94 -9.12 -14.95
N ASN A 75 17.69 -9.42 -14.61
CA ASN A 75 16.63 -9.65 -15.59
C ASN A 75 16.15 -8.33 -16.24
N GLN A 76 16.32 -7.22 -15.52
CA GLN A 76 15.90 -5.89 -15.92
C GLN A 76 16.86 -5.24 -16.92
N GLU A 77 18.18 -5.38 -16.73
CA GLU A 77 19.18 -4.88 -17.70
C GLU A 77 19.01 -5.55 -19.06
N ARG A 78 18.72 -6.86 -19.07
CA ARG A 78 18.43 -7.61 -20.30
C ARG A 78 17.14 -7.16 -20.99
N ALA A 79 16.10 -6.85 -20.22
CA ALA A 79 14.84 -6.34 -20.77
C ALA A 79 14.97 -4.90 -21.28
N GLN A 80 15.71 -4.03 -20.57
CA GLN A 80 15.93 -2.64 -20.97
C GLN A 80 16.74 -2.52 -22.27
N ALA A 81 17.69 -3.43 -22.51
CA ALA A 81 18.46 -3.48 -23.75
C ALA A 81 17.58 -3.70 -25.01
N LEU A 82 16.36 -4.23 -24.84
CA LEU A 82 15.43 -4.51 -25.95
C LEU A 82 14.47 -3.35 -26.26
N PHE A 83 14.37 -2.33 -25.40
CA PHE A 83 13.36 -1.26 -25.49
C PHE A 83 13.94 0.16 -25.52
N THR A 84 15.13 0.35 -26.09
CA THR A 84 15.81 1.67 -26.18
C THR A 84 15.24 2.58 -27.27
N THR A 85 13.96 2.92 -27.24
CA THR A 85 13.41 4.06 -28.00
C THR A 85 12.06 4.47 -27.47
N SER A 86 12.01 5.38 -26.50
CA SER A 86 10.94 6.39 -26.37
C SER A 86 11.32 7.41 -25.31
N ARG A 87 11.60 8.65 -25.75
CA ARG A 87 11.75 9.84 -24.92
C ARG A 87 10.38 10.47 -24.73
N THR A 88 9.72 10.13 -23.63
CA THR A 88 8.69 10.97 -23.00
C THR A 88 9.17 11.25 -21.57
N PRO A 89 8.83 12.39 -20.96
CA PRO A 89 9.30 12.71 -19.62
C PRO A 89 8.69 11.68 -18.64
N LEU A 90 9.52 10.71 -18.26
CA LEU A 90 9.31 9.77 -17.17
C LEU A 90 9.06 10.58 -15.89
N LEU A 91 8.23 10.05 -14.98
CA LEU A 91 8.18 10.58 -13.64
C LEU A 91 9.59 10.51 -13.05
N THR A 92 10.07 11.61 -12.48
CA THR A 92 11.36 11.57 -11.79
C THR A 92 11.22 10.80 -10.49
N TRP A 93 12.28 10.10 -10.04
CA TRP A 93 12.26 9.41 -8.74
C TRP A 93 11.90 10.34 -7.57
N LYS A 94 12.18 11.64 -7.73
CA LYS A 94 11.77 12.71 -6.82
C LYS A 94 10.25 12.83 -6.71
N GLU A 95 9.52 12.82 -7.82
CA GLU A 95 8.05 12.89 -7.86
C GLU A 95 7.35 11.63 -7.29
N ILE A 96 8.11 10.53 -7.18
CA ILE A 96 7.68 9.26 -6.58
C ILE A 96 7.99 9.25 -5.08
N ALA A 97 9.23 9.60 -4.70
CA ALA A 97 9.72 9.46 -3.33
C ALA A 97 9.21 10.54 -2.38
N VAL A 98 9.23 11.81 -2.80
CA VAL A 98 8.90 12.95 -1.92
C VAL A 98 7.50 12.81 -1.33
N PRO A 99 6.43 12.53 -2.11
CA PRO A 99 5.08 12.43 -1.54
C PRO A 99 4.90 11.31 -0.52
N VAL A 100 5.71 10.25 -0.60
CA VAL A 100 5.70 9.17 0.39
C VAL A 100 6.47 9.62 1.63
N LEU A 101 7.69 10.15 1.47
CA LEU A 101 8.57 10.51 2.59
C LEU A 101 8.10 11.70 3.41
N THR A 102 7.27 12.58 2.84
CA THR A 102 6.72 13.75 3.56
C THR A 102 5.30 13.50 4.07
N ALA A 103 4.76 12.29 3.99
CA ALA A 103 3.42 11.98 4.44
C ALA A 103 3.40 11.56 5.91
N ASP A 104 2.32 11.94 6.61
CA ASP A 104 2.05 11.47 7.98
C ASP A 104 1.78 9.94 8.02
N ASP A 105 1.23 9.41 6.93
CA ASP A 105 0.96 7.97 6.72
C ASP A 105 1.62 7.50 5.42
N PHE A 106 2.82 6.90 5.57
CA PHE A 106 3.64 6.37 4.47
C PHE A 106 2.89 5.32 3.63
N ARG A 107 2.09 4.47 4.29
CA ARG A 107 1.36 3.38 3.65
C ARG A 107 0.20 3.90 2.82
N SER A 108 -0.57 4.84 3.35
CA SER A 108 -1.63 5.51 2.59
C SER A 108 -1.05 6.32 1.43
N ALA A 109 0.07 7.02 1.63
CA ALA A 109 0.76 7.74 0.55
C ALA A 109 1.24 6.79 -0.56
N ALA A 110 1.84 5.65 -0.20
CA ALA A 110 2.25 4.62 -1.15
C ALA A 110 1.06 4.05 -1.95
N ARG A 111 -0.09 3.80 -1.31
CA ARG A 111 -1.34 3.38 -1.99
C ARG A 111 -1.85 4.44 -2.96
N HIS A 112 -1.85 5.71 -2.56
CA HIS A 112 -2.30 6.82 -3.41
C HIS A 112 -1.40 6.96 -4.63
N LEU A 113 -0.08 6.85 -4.44
CA LEU A 113 0.90 6.84 -5.51
C LEU A 113 0.66 5.69 -6.47
N LEU A 114 0.44 4.47 -5.96
CA LEU A 114 0.11 3.31 -6.78
C LEU A 114 -1.15 3.57 -7.62
N LYS A 115 -2.24 4.05 -7.01
CA LYS A 115 -3.49 4.37 -7.73
C LYS A 115 -3.28 5.41 -8.82
N ARG A 116 -2.48 6.45 -8.54
CA ARG A 116 -2.13 7.50 -9.51
C ARG A 116 -1.37 6.92 -10.69
N MET A 117 -0.34 6.12 -10.43
CA MET A 117 0.51 5.53 -11.46
C MET A 117 -0.20 4.45 -12.28
N THR A 118 -1.09 3.65 -11.69
CA THR A 118 -1.90 2.67 -12.43
C THR A 118 -2.85 3.33 -13.42
N ARG A 119 -3.34 4.55 -13.12
CA ARG A 119 -4.14 5.36 -14.05
C ARG A 119 -3.29 5.97 -15.17
N GLN A 120 -1.99 6.15 -14.95
CA GLN A 120 -1.02 6.72 -15.89
C GLN A 120 -0.17 5.65 -16.60
N ARG A 121 -0.57 4.37 -16.54
CA ARG A 121 0.20 3.18 -16.96
C ARG A 121 0.74 3.20 -18.40
N SER A 122 0.21 4.07 -19.26
CA SER A 122 0.59 4.18 -20.67
C SER A 122 2.05 4.58 -20.91
N SER A 123 2.76 5.15 -19.92
CA SER A 123 4.09 5.77 -20.14
C SER A 123 5.20 5.33 -19.18
N ALA A 124 4.96 4.35 -18.31
CA ALA A 124 5.98 3.91 -17.35
C ALA A 124 7.09 3.08 -18.02
N SER A 125 8.35 3.46 -17.78
CA SER A 125 9.56 2.75 -18.17
C SER A 125 9.70 1.38 -17.50
N GLY A 126 10.60 0.55 -18.03
CA GLY A 126 10.86 -0.79 -17.48
C GLY A 126 11.24 -0.79 -15.99
N ALA A 127 11.96 0.23 -15.51
CA ALA A 127 12.34 0.33 -14.10
C ALA A 127 11.24 0.78 -13.17
N GLU A 128 10.44 1.76 -13.60
CA GLU A 128 9.26 2.19 -12.86
C GLU A 128 8.24 1.06 -12.77
N ARG A 129 8.08 0.24 -13.82
CA ARG A 129 7.17 -0.91 -13.79
C ARG A 129 7.57 -1.96 -12.76
N VAL A 130 8.85 -2.30 -12.65
CA VAL A 130 9.33 -3.26 -11.64
C VAL A 130 9.12 -2.69 -10.24
N PHE A 131 9.51 -1.44 -10.00
CA PHE A 131 9.25 -0.77 -8.73
C PHE A 131 7.74 -0.71 -8.42
N LEU A 132 6.90 -0.41 -9.41
CA LEU A 132 5.44 -0.39 -9.22
C LEU A 132 4.87 -1.76 -8.90
N VAL A 133 5.38 -2.83 -9.49
CA VAL A 133 4.99 -4.20 -9.14
C VAL A 133 5.46 -4.53 -7.73
N SER A 134 6.69 -4.19 -7.36
CA SER A 134 7.22 -4.41 -6.01
C SER A 134 6.51 -3.55 -4.97
N LEU A 135 6.15 -2.31 -5.31
CA LEU A 135 5.36 -1.41 -4.47
C LEU A 135 3.93 -1.90 -4.38
N GLN A 136 3.35 -2.36 -5.49
CA GLN A 136 2.05 -3.01 -5.48
C GLN A 136 2.12 -4.23 -4.57
N GLN A 137 3.17 -5.04 -4.64
CA GLN A 137 3.32 -6.22 -3.79
C GLN A 137 3.55 -5.83 -2.33
N ALA A 138 4.39 -4.85 -2.01
CA ALA A 138 4.60 -4.36 -0.64
C ALA A 138 3.33 -3.70 -0.06
N VAL A 139 2.54 -3.05 -0.90
CA VAL A 139 1.25 -2.43 -0.55
C VAL A 139 0.11 -3.44 -0.62
N SER A 140 0.20 -4.55 -1.35
CA SER A 140 -0.76 -5.67 -1.40
C SER A 140 -0.36 -6.79 -0.43
N GLU A 141 0.82 -6.70 0.15
CA GLU A 141 1.15 -7.20 1.48
C GLU A 141 0.43 -6.35 2.54
N LEU A 142 -0.43 -5.38 2.16
CA LEU A 142 -1.73 -5.27 2.81
C LEU A 142 -2.58 -6.50 2.50
N ASP A 143 -3.07 -7.16 3.50
CA ASP A 143 -2.36 -7.66 4.65
C ASP A 143 -2.87 -9.08 4.61
N ALA A 144 -2.01 -10.11 4.60
CA ALA A 144 -2.53 -11.48 4.64
C ALA A 144 -3.58 -11.62 5.76
N HIS A 145 -3.43 -10.79 6.80
CA HIS A 145 -4.33 -10.62 7.93
C HIS A 145 -5.60 -9.86 7.53
N SER A 146 -5.53 -8.73 6.82
CA SER A 146 -6.70 -8.04 6.25
C SER A 146 -7.48 -8.93 5.26
N ILE A 147 -6.81 -9.66 4.37
CA ILE A 147 -7.46 -10.62 3.45
C ILE A 147 -8.12 -11.75 4.26
N ALA A 148 -7.43 -12.31 5.26
CA ALA A 148 -8.00 -13.33 6.14
C ALA A 148 -9.24 -12.82 6.90
N VAL A 149 -9.20 -11.56 7.36
CA VAL A 149 -10.32 -10.88 8.01
C VAL A 149 -11.48 -10.70 7.03
N LEU A 150 -11.23 -10.22 5.82
CA LEU A 150 -12.26 -10.06 4.79
C LEU A 150 -12.87 -11.41 4.38
N GLN A 151 -12.06 -12.45 4.22
CA GLN A 151 -12.52 -13.83 3.95
C GLN A 151 -13.33 -14.41 5.12
N ALA A 152 -12.96 -14.10 6.37
CA ALA A 152 -13.74 -14.51 7.53
C ALA A 152 -15.11 -13.81 7.56
N LEU A 153 -15.14 -12.52 7.25
CA LEU A 153 -16.36 -11.70 7.18
C LEU A 153 -17.25 -12.03 5.98
N GLU A 154 -16.68 -12.54 4.89
CA GLU A 154 -17.44 -13.08 3.75
C GLU A 154 -18.29 -14.29 4.15
N LYS A 155 -17.73 -15.17 4.99
CA LYS A 155 -18.44 -16.37 5.46
C LYS A 155 -19.57 -16.04 6.41
N ARG A 156 -19.38 -15.06 7.30
CA ARG A 156 -20.40 -14.61 8.27
C ARG A 156 -20.03 -13.26 8.90
N PRO A 157 -21.01 -12.49 9.39
CA PRO A 157 -20.75 -11.33 10.24
C PRO A 157 -19.97 -11.73 11.51
N LEU A 158 -18.98 -10.94 11.90
CA LEU A 158 -18.15 -11.18 13.09
C LEU A 158 -17.97 -9.91 13.93
N THR A 159 -17.77 -10.11 15.23
CA THR A 159 -17.34 -9.06 16.16
C THR A 159 -15.81 -8.99 16.22
N VAL A 160 -15.25 -7.97 16.87
CA VAL A 160 -13.78 -7.86 17.07
C VAL A 160 -13.24 -9.07 17.83
N LYS A 161 -13.95 -9.50 18.89
CA LYS A 161 -13.60 -10.73 19.64
C LYS A 161 -13.67 -11.98 18.77
N GLY A 162 -14.74 -12.11 17.99
CA GLY A 162 -14.92 -13.24 17.08
C GLY A 162 -13.85 -13.30 16.00
N LEU A 163 -13.40 -12.13 15.54
CA LEU A 163 -12.31 -11.99 14.58
C LEU A 163 -10.99 -12.48 15.17
N GLY A 164 -10.62 -12.00 16.36
CA GLY A 164 -9.39 -12.42 17.05
C GLY A 164 -9.30 -13.94 17.20
N TYR A 165 -10.40 -14.59 17.56
CA TYR A 165 -10.46 -16.05 17.64
C TYR A 165 -10.27 -16.75 16.28
N VAL A 166 -10.94 -16.26 15.23
CA VAL A 166 -10.92 -16.91 13.90
C VAL A 166 -9.58 -16.71 13.18
N THR A 167 -8.93 -15.58 13.43
CA THR A 167 -7.73 -15.15 12.70
C THR A 167 -6.45 -15.27 13.52
N GLY A 168 -6.54 -15.64 14.81
CA GLY A 168 -5.39 -15.81 15.70
C GLY A 168 -4.78 -14.49 16.20
N HIS A 169 -5.42 -13.35 15.95
CA HIS A 169 -4.92 -12.04 16.36
C HIS A 169 -5.24 -11.75 17.82
N SER A 170 -4.37 -10.98 18.46
CA SER A 170 -4.71 -10.31 19.71
C SER A 170 -5.90 -9.37 19.52
N GLN A 171 -6.60 -9.06 20.60
CA GLN A 171 -7.77 -8.18 20.54
C GLN A 171 -7.42 -6.78 20.03
N GLU A 172 -6.26 -6.24 20.42
CA GLU A 172 -5.77 -4.93 19.97
C GLU A 172 -5.48 -4.92 18.47
N GLN A 173 -4.80 -5.95 17.96
CA GLN A 173 -4.54 -6.10 16.53
C GLN A 173 -5.83 -6.26 15.72
N ALA A 174 -6.77 -7.09 16.20
CA ALA A 174 -8.06 -7.27 15.56
C ALA A 174 -8.85 -5.95 15.51
N GLN A 175 -8.81 -5.16 16.59
CA GLN A 175 -9.47 -3.86 16.65
C GLN A 175 -8.86 -2.87 15.67
N GLN A 176 -7.53 -2.79 15.61
CA GLN A 176 -6.83 -1.91 14.68
C GLN A 176 -7.14 -2.28 13.22
N LEU A 177 -7.03 -3.57 12.86
CA LEU A 177 -7.36 -4.06 11.52
C LEU A 177 -8.80 -3.73 11.12
N MET A 178 -9.75 -3.94 12.03
CA MET A 178 -11.16 -3.63 11.79
C MET A 178 -11.38 -2.13 11.59
N GLN A 179 -10.68 -1.29 12.33
CA GLN A 179 -10.78 0.17 12.20
C GLN A 179 -10.22 0.63 10.85
N GLU A 180 -9.06 0.12 10.45
CA GLU A 180 -8.45 0.41 9.15
C GLU A 180 -9.34 -0.05 7.99
N LEU A 181 -9.89 -1.27 8.06
CA LEU A 181 -10.78 -1.81 7.03
C LEU A 181 -12.11 -1.07 6.94
N CYS A 182 -12.65 -0.61 8.08
CA CYS A 182 -13.86 0.19 8.14
C CYS A 182 -13.62 1.59 7.54
N GLN A 183 -12.55 2.28 7.96
CA GLN A 183 -12.17 3.58 7.41
C GLN A 183 -11.87 3.52 5.91
N ALA A 184 -11.31 2.41 5.43
CA ALA A 184 -11.09 2.18 4.01
C ALA A 184 -12.38 1.82 3.23
N GLY A 185 -13.49 1.56 3.92
CA GLY A 185 -14.80 1.24 3.35
C GLY A 185 -14.95 -0.21 2.85
N TYR A 186 -14.08 -1.13 3.30
CA TYR A 186 -14.15 -2.55 2.92
C TYR A 186 -15.13 -3.36 3.78
N ILE A 187 -15.38 -2.89 5.00
CA ILE A 187 -16.33 -3.48 5.95
C ILE A 187 -17.21 -2.38 6.55
N ASP A 188 -18.37 -2.76 7.07
CA ASP A 188 -19.31 -1.84 7.73
C ASP A 188 -19.99 -2.52 8.93
N ARG A 189 -20.51 -1.73 9.88
CA ARG A 189 -21.23 -2.22 11.06
C ARG A 189 -22.59 -2.78 10.65
N THR A 190 -23.05 -3.80 11.37
CA THR A 190 -24.32 -4.49 11.07
C THR A 190 -25.54 -3.80 11.68
N THR A 191 -25.38 -2.57 12.19
CA THR A 191 -26.43 -1.79 12.86
C THR A 191 -27.41 -1.12 11.89
N SER A 192 -27.22 -1.25 10.58
CA SER A 192 -27.98 -0.53 9.57
C SER A 192 -29.16 -1.36 9.04
N ASN A 193 -30.36 -0.77 9.17
CA ASN A 193 -31.57 -1.18 8.46
C ASN A 193 -31.23 -1.61 7.03
N ILE A 194 -31.74 -2.78 6.63
CA ILE A 194 -31.48 -3.46 5.34
C ILE A 194 -31.56 -2.51 4.13
N LEU A 195 -32.39 -1.47 4.19
CA LEU A 195 -32.55 -0.45 3.16
C LEU A 195 -31.26 0.34 2.83
N HIS A 196 -30.36 0.55 3.79
CA HIS A 196 -29.08 1.25 3.55
C HIS A 196 -28.04 0.41 2.84
N LYS A 197 -28.15 -0.94 2.89
CA LYS A 197 -27.27 -1.86 2.16
C LYS A 197 -27.54 -1.86 0.65
N VAL A 198 -28.76 -1.49 0.25
CA VAL A 198 -29.20 -1.45 -1.15
C VAL A 198 -29.02 -0.05 -1.76
N PHE A 199 -29.07 1.01 -0.94
CA PHE A 199 -28.95 2.40 -1.40
C PHE A 199 -27.90 3.20 -0.62
N PRO A 200 -26.61 3.17 -1.04
CA PRO A 200 -25.52 3.89 -0.38
C PRO A 200 -25.70 5.42 -0.39
N ALA A 201 -26.50 5.95 -1.31
CA ALA A 201 -26.72 7.39 -1.48
C ALA A 201 -27.66 8.02 -0.42
N LEU A 202 -28.38 7.21 0.36
CA LEU A 202 -29.45 7.67 1.25
C LEU A 202 -29.10 7.58 2.76
N GLY A 203 -27.89 7.18 3.14
CA GLY A 203 -27.60 6.86 4.54
C GLY A 203 -26.23 7.28 5.05
N ARG A 204 -26.19 8.43 5.74
CA ARG A 204 -25.17 8.91 6.69
C ARG A 204 -23.72 9.02 6.19
N ASN A 205 -22.98 9.96 6.78
CA ASN A 205 -21.53 10.05 6.67
C ASN A 205 -20.90 8.73 7.13
N LEU A 206 -20.51 7.87 6.18
CA LEU A 206 -19.74 6.62 6.39
C LEU A 206 -18.50 6.83 7.29
N GLN A 207 -17.96 8.04 7.33
CA GLN A 207 -16.82 8.40 8.15
C GLN A 207 -17.13 8.47 9.66
N GLN A 208 -18.34 8.89 10.06
CA GLN A 208 -18.69 9.01 11.49
C GLN A 208 -18.97 7.66 12.17
N THR A 209 -19.24 6.61 11.40
CA THR A 209 -19.57 5.28 11.93
C THR A 209 -18.38 4.36 12.10
N CYS A 210 -17.16 4.74 11.72
CA CYS A 210 -15.98 3.88 11.90
C CYS A 210 -15.12 4.27 13.12
N GLU A 211 -15.43 5.38 13.78
CA GLU A 211 -14.77 5.81 15.02
C GLU A 211 -15.47 5.18 16.24
N ASN A 212 -14.69 4.64 17.18
CA ASN A 212 -15.15 4.05 18.45
C ASN A 212 -16.29 3.03 18.33
N PHE A 213 -15.97 1.79 17.91
CA PHE A 213 -16.88 0.65 18.05
C PHE A 213 -16.53 -0.17 19.29
N ASP A 214 -17.55 -0.72 19.94
CA ASP A 214 -17.38 -1.70 21.00
C ASP A 214 -16.93 -3.05 20.40
N LEU A 215 -16.24 -3.85 21.21
CA LEU A 215 -15.70 -5.18 20.87
C LEU A 215 -16.80 -6.16 20.44
N ASP A 216 -18.03 -5.93 20.87
CA ASP A 216 -19.21 -6.74 20.58
C ASP A 216 -19.99 -6.23 19.35
N THR A 217 -19.49 -5.19 18.68
CA THR A 217 -20.08 -4.68 17.42
C THR A 217 -19.85 -5.69 16.30
N TYR A 218 -20.92 -6.10 15.61
CA TYR A 218 -20.82 -6.95 14.43
C TYR A 218 -20.49 -6.15 13.18
N PHE A 219 -19.64 -6.71 12.33
CA PHE A 219 -19.27 -6.16 11.04
C PHE A 219 -19.61 -7.11 9.90
N THR A 220 -19.84 -6.53 8.72
CA THR A 220 -20.09 -7.24 7.47
C THR A 220 -19.26 -6.68 6.34
N LEU A 221 -18.99 -7.53 5.34
CA LEU A 221 -18.30 -7.13 4.12
C LEU A 221 -19.16 -6.15 3.31
N THR A 222 -18.55 -5.06 2.81
CA THR A 222 -19.21 -4.18 1.84
C THR A 222 -19.04 -4.71 0.41
N ALA A 223 -19.78 -4.16 -0.56
CA ALA A 223 -19.54 -4.45 -1.97
C ALA A 223 -18.08 -4.19 -2.39
N ARG A 224 -17.47 -3.13 -1.85
CA ARG A 224 -16.06 -2.80 -2.11
C ARG A 224 -15.11 -3.85 -1.52
N GLY A 225 -15.37 -4.34 -0.30
CA GLY A 225 -14.62 -5.45 0.30
C GLY A 225 -14.75 -6.74 -0.52
N HIS A 226 -15.95 -7.03 -1.01
CA HIS A 226 -16.21 -8.19 -1.87
C HIS A 226 -15.44 -8.12 -3.20
N PHE A 227 -15.46 -6.98 -3.88
CA PHE A 227 -14.69 -6.80 -5.13
C PHE A 227 -13.17 -6.83 -4.91
N LEU A 228 -12.70 -6.52 -3.70
CA LEU A 228 -11.29 -6.68 -3.35
C LEU A 228 -10.90 -8.16 -3.26
N LEU A 229 -11.76 -9.00 -2.69
CA LEU A 229 -11.55 -10.46 -2.63
C LEU A 229 -11.73 -11.14 -3.99
N HIS A 230 -12.68 -10.65 -4.78
CA HIS A 230 -13.05 -11.19 -6.10
C HIS A 230 -12.87 -10.13 -7.17
N PRO A 231 -11.61 -9.81 -7.55
CA PRO A 231 -11.38 -8.89 -8.65
C PRO A 231 -12.04 -9.45 -9.91
N VAL A 232 -13.04 -8.74 -10.42
CA VAL A 232 -13.63 -9.08 -11.72
C VAL A 232 -12.53 -8.88 -12.75
N ILE A 233 -11.97 -9.98 -13.27
CA ILE A 233 -11.09 -9.93 -14.41
C ILE A 233 -11.95 -9.58 -15.62
N THR A 234 -12.14 -8.29 -15.84
CA THR A 234 -12.71 -7.81 -17.11
C THR A 234 -11.63 -7.99 -18.16
N PHE A 235 -11.57 -9.19 -18.75
CA PHE A 235 -10.91 -9.35 -20.04
C PHE A 235 -11.68 -8.47 -21.02
N GLY A 236 -11.12 -7.29 -21.31
CA GLY A 236 -11.54 -6.52 -22.46
C GLY A 236 -11.31 -7.37 -23.70
N GLN A 237 -12.37 -7.97 -24.22
CA GLN A 237 -12.42 -8.37 -25.62
C GLN A 237 -12.23 -7.10 -26.45
N GLN A 238 -10.98 -6.81 -26.81
CA GLN A 238 -10.72 -6.29 -28.14
C GLN A 238 -11.08 -7.40 -29.12
N ILE A 239 -12.34 -7.42 -29.56
CA ILE A 239 -12.62 -7.81 -30.94
C ILE A 239 -12.77 -6.49 -31.69
N GLY A 240 -11.62 -5.87 -31.92
CA GLY A 240 -11.45 -4.95 -33.04
C GLY A 240 -11.37 -5.79 -34.31
N GLY A 241 -12.15 -5.39 -35.30
CA GLY A 241 -12.38 -6.13 -36.53
C GLY A 241 -11.13 -6.44 -37.33
N ILE A 242 -11.26 -7.50 -38.13
CA ILE A 242 -10.54 -7.69 -39.38
C ILE A 242 -11.57 -8.20 -40.40
N LEU A 243 -11.78 -7.35 -41.41
CA LEU A 243 -12.41 -7.54 -42.73
C LEU A 243 -13.94 -7.72 -42.81
#